data_AF-A0A0M2KLZ5-F1
#
_entry.id   AF-A0A0M2KLZ5-F1
#
_cell.length_a   1.000
_cell.length_b   1.000
_cell.length_c   1.000
_cell.angle_alpha   90.00
_cell.angle_beta   90.00
_cell.angle_gamma   90.00
#
_symmetry.space_group_name_H-M   'P 1'
#
loop_
_entity.id
_entity.type
_entity.pdbx_description
1 polymer ?
#
loop_
_entity_poly.entity_id
_entity_poly.type
_entity_poly.pdbx_seq_one_letter_code
_entity_poly.pdbx_strand_id
1 'polypeptide(L)'
;MSKRNDIIDGRQSHLKYGLIYTEVLGWIDLGHAQGTDIRTLLRSIDSGESSGKEHYDITYSQSMIDPTRTMKMGKFITWRIKRGRSYFERRSIALAMMMSLARKFEGLQASFPINCVTDSGFSGEDLVSDLLGFYRVVTMPNPFELLRPVNKAEALKRWDYYGKIGSWKNHSFLPLLFPDPEKFPNARPRRGFLPNFMTTVKPWNDFHSGIVGIASADGSYIDKAKGGSLPYA
;
A
#
# COMPACT_ATOMS: atom_id res chain seq x y z
N MET A 1 -3.69 2.08 12.50
CA MET A 1 -2.32 2.43 12.95
C MET A 1 -1.75 1.28 13.75
N SER A 2 -0.54 0.87 13.40
CA SER A 2 0.20 -0.21 14.06
C SER A 2 0.53 0.12 15.52
N LYS A 3 0.51 -0.89 16.37
CA LYS A 3 0.81 -0.80 17.80
C LYS A 3 2.08 -1.58 18.11
N ARG A 4 2.69 -1.23 19.25
CA ARG A 4 3.87 -1.94 19.76
C ARG A 4 3.64 -3.45 19.91
N ASN A 5 2.44 -3.86 20.30
CA ASN A 5 2.09 -5.27 20.48
C ASN A 5 1.94 -6.03 19.15
N ASP A 6 1.80 -5.31 18.03
CA ASP A 6 1.78 -5.92 16.70
C ASP A 6 3.19 -6.29 16.24
N ILE A 7 4.25 -5.83 16.94
CA ILE A 7 5.64 -6.14 16.61
C ILE A 7 5.93 -7.62 16.86
N ILE A 8 6.36 -8.30 15.80
CA ILE A 8 6.75 -9.71 15.82
C ILE A 8 8.21 -9.87 15.40
N ASP A 9 8.74 -11.09 15.51
CA ASP A 9 10.11 -11.37 15.08
C ASP A 9 10.22 -11.38 13.55
N GLY A 10 11.31 -10.84 13.02
CA GLY A 10 11.57 -10.80 11.59
C GLY A 10 11.56 -12.16 10.88
N ARG A 11 11.87 -13.25 11.60
CA ARG A 11 11.75 -14.63 11.10
C ARG A 11 10.30 -15.05 10.82
N GLN A 12 9.35 -14.32 11.39
CA GLN A 12 7.91 -14.54 11.22
C GLN A 12 7.32 -13.69 10.09
N SER A 13 8.15 -13.16 9.18
CA SER A 13 7.71 -12.37 8.01
C SER A 13 6.76 -13.10 7.05
N HIS A 14 6.66 -14.42 7.16
CA HIS A 14 5.70 -15.25 6.41
C HIS A 14 4.26 -15.16 6.95
N LEU A 15 4.05 -14.61 8.15
CA LEU A 15 2.73 -14.45 8.73
C LEU A 15 1.89 -13.43 7.94
N LYS A 16 0.56 -13.57 8.06
CA LYS A 16 -0.41 -12.69 7.39
C LYS A 16 -0.46 -11.29 8.00
N TYR A 17 -0.21 -11.18 9.30
CA TYR A 17 -0.36 -9.95 10.06
C TYR A 17 0.82 -9.79 11.01
N GLY A 18 1.06 -8.54 11.40
CA GLY A 18 2.14 -8.16 12.30
C GLY A 18 2.95 -7.02 11.71
N LEU A 19 3.70 -6.37 12.57
CA LEU A 19 4.64 -5.32 12.24
C LEU A 19 6.05 -5.88 12.39
N ILE A 20 6.87 -5.76 11.35
CA ILE A 20 8.29 -6.12 11.41
C ILE A 20 9.16 -4.93 11.02
N TYR A 21 10.42 -4.96 11.43
CA TYR A 21 11.42 -4.02 10.95
C TYR A 21 12.42 -4.74 10.04
N THR A 22 12.81 -4.08 8.96
CA THR A 22 13.76 -4.56 7.96
C THR A 22 14.84 -3.51 7.76
N GLU A 23 16.09 -3.93 7.55
CA GLU A 23 17.19 -2.98 7.36
C GLU A 23 17.11 -2.26 6.01
N VAL A 24 16.36 -2.79 5.04
CA VAL A 24 16.25 -2.23 3.68
C VAL A 24 15.02 -1.34 3.49
N LEU A 25 13.85 -1.73 4.02
CA LEU A 25 12.60 -0.98 3.83
C LEU A 25 12.10 -0.27 5.10
N GLY A 26 12.73 -0.52 6.25
CA GLY A 26 12.27 -0.01 7.53
C GLY A 26 11.11 -0.83 8.07
N TRP A 27 10.12 -0.16 8.67
CA TRP A 27 8.91 -0.80 9.19
C TRP A 27 8.02 -1.30 8.06
N ILE A 28 7.48 -2.52 8.23
CA ILE A 28 6.57 -3.17 7.28
C ILE A 28 5.37 -3.74 8.03
N ASP A 29 4.18 -3.31 7.62
CA ASP A 29 2.93 -3.94 8.00
C ASP A 29 2.68 -5.14 7.07
N LEU A 30 2.68 -6.34 7.64
CA LEU A 30 2.52 -7.59 6.89
C LEU A 30 1.12 -7.75 6.30
N GLY A 31 0.10 -7.13 6.90
CA GLY A 31 -1.26 -7.11 6.38
C GLY A 31 -1.36 -6.31 5.08
N HIS A 32 -0.76 -5.12 5.06
CA HIS A 32 -0.62 -4.30 3.84
C HIS A 32 0.26 -4.99 2.78
N ALA A 33 1.38 -5.57 3.20
CA ALA A 33 2.32 -6.23 2.31
C ALA A 33 1.82 -7.57 1.71
N GLN A 34 0.59 -8.02 1.97
CA GLN A 34 0.06 -9.26 1.37
C GLN A 34 -0.19 -9.15 -0.13
N GLY A 35 -0.52 -7.96 -0.66
CA GLY A 35 -0.88 -7.74 -2.06
C GLY A 35 -2.16 -8.46 -2.51
N THR A 36 -3.07 -8.76 -1.58
CA THR A 36 -4.34 -9.43 -1.90
C THR A 36 -5.22 -8.58 -2.81
N ASP A 37 -5.29 -7.29 -2.53
CA ASP A 37 -5.95 -6.27 -3.36
C ASP A 37 -5.34 -6.18 -4.77
N ILE A 38 -4.00 -6.26 -4.89
CA ILE A 38 -3.29 -6.26 -6.16
C ILE A 38 -3.60 -7.51 -6.98
N ARG A 39 -3.69 -8.69 -6.35
CA ARG A 39 -4.14 -9.92 -7.04
C ARG A 39 -5.54 -9.76 -7.60
N THR A 40 -6.45 -9.17 -6.82
CA THR A 40 -7.82 -8.90 -7.26
C THR A 40 -7.83 -7.93 -8.43
N LEU A 41 -7.07 -6.82 -8.33
CA LEU A 41 -6.96 -5.83 -9.41
C LEU A 41 -6.44 -6.45 -10.71
N LEU A 42 -5.37 -7.24 -10.65
CA LEU A 42 -4.81 -7.91 -11.81
C LEU A 42 -5.79 -8.92 -12.43
N ARG A 43 -6.52 -9.70 -11.61
CA ARG A 43 -7.58 -10.59 -12.10
C ARG A 43 -8.70 -9.82 -12.81
N SER A 44 -9.11 -8.68 -12.28
CA SER A 44 -10.11 -7.83 -12.93
C SER A 44 -9.61 -7.33 -14.28
N ILE A 45 -8.35 -6.91 -14.37
CA ILE A 45 -7.70 -6.51 -15.62
C ILE A 45 -7.68 -7.68 -16.62
N ASP A 46 -7.27 -8.87 -16.19
CA ASP A 46 -7.20 -10.06 -17.05
C ASP A 46 -8.58 -10.51 -17.55
N SER A 47 -9.61 -10.39 -16.70
CA SER A 47 -11.01 -10.60 -17.08
C SER A 47 -11.47 -9.57 -18.12
N GLY A 48 -11.14 -8.29 -17.91
CA GLY A 48 -11.44 -7.22 -18.85
C GLY A 48 -10.79 -7.43 -20.23
N GLU A 49 -9.53 -7.86 -20.24
CA GLU A 49 -8.79 -8.20 -21.47
C GLU A 49 -9.41 -9.40 -22.20
N SER A 50 -10.01 -10.33 -21.46
CA SER A 50 -10.70 -11.52 -21.99
C SER A 50 -12.16 -11.25 -22.38
N SER A 51 -12.70 -10.06 -22.10
CA SER A 51 -14.13 -9.75 -22.26
C SER A 51 -14.61 -9.61 -23.72
N GLY A 52 -13.69 -9.52 -24.68
CA GLY A 52 -13.99 -9.26 -26.10
C GLY A 52 -14.35 -7.81 -26.44
N LYS A 53 -14.56 -6.95 -25.45
CA LYS A 53 -14.86 -5.52 -25.65
C LYS A 53 -13.63 -4.76 -26.16
N GLU A 54 -13.83 -3.69 -26.92
CA GLU A 54 -12.72 -2.83 -27.34
C GLU A 54 -12.07 -2.12 -26.14
N HIS A 55 -12.90 -1.71 -25.18
CA HIS A 55 -12.48 -1.10 -23.93
C HIS A 55 -13.21 -1.76 -22.76
N TYR A 56 -12.58 -1.77 -21.58
CA TYR A 56 -13.18 -2.26 -20.35
C TYR A 56 -12.83 -1.34 -19.18
N ASP A 57 -13.73 -1.27 -18.20
CA ASP A 57 -13.58 -0.42 -17.03
C ASP A 57 -13.10 -1.25 -15.85
N ILE A 58 -12.08 -0.76 -15.14
CA ILE A 58 -11.51 -1.37 -13.94
C ILE A 58 -11.64 -0.39 -12.78
N THR A 59 -12.25 -0.86 -11.69
CA THR A 59 -12.35 -0.12 -10.45
C THR A 59 -11.34 -0.64 -9.44
N TYR A 60 -10.55 0.26 -8.86
CA TYR A 60 -9.67 -0.03 -7.73
C TYR A 60 -10.11 0.81 -6.53
N SER A 61 -10.20 0.20 -5.35
CA SER A 61 -10.74 0.84 -4.16
C SER A 61 -9.91 0.51 -2.92
N GLN A 62 -9.81 1.49 -2.02
CA GLN A 62 -9.16 1.38 -0.72
C GLN A 62 -10.09 2.01 0.32
N SER A 63 -10.08 1.46 1.52
CA SER A 63 -11.05 1.81 2.54
C SER A 63 -10.48 1.76 3.93
N MET A 64 -11.09 2.56 4.80
CA MET A 64 -10.90 2.55 6.23
C MET A 64 -12.21 2.14 6.91
N ILE A 65 -12.07 1.45 8.03
CA ILE A 65 -13.17 1.20 8.95
C ILE A 65 -13.03 2.22 10.08
N ASP A 66 -14.14 2.87 10.43
CA ASP A 66 -14.21 3.81 11.54
C ASP A 66 -13.79 3.18 12.88
N PRO A 67 -13.35 3.98 13.88
CA PRO A 67 -12.93 3.47 15.19
C PRO A 67 -14.02 2.65 15.89
N THR A 68 -15.29 3.01 15.68
CA THR A 68 -16.49 2.35 16.21
C THR A 68 -16.84 1.05 15.48
N ARG A 69 -16.15 0.70 14.39
CA ARG A 69 -16.39 -0.47 13.53
C ARG A 69 -17.83 -0.59 13.03
N THR A 70 -18.49 0.54 12.85
CA THR A 70 -19.87 0.65 12.36
C THR A 70 -19.93 1.03 10.89
N MET A 71 -18.95 1.78 10.40
CA MET A 71 -18.93 2.39 9.07
C MET A 71 -17.59 2.15 8.36
N LYS A 72 -17.68 1.81 7.08
CA LYS A 72 -16.54 1.69 6.17
C LYS A 72 -16.61 2.84 5.18
N MET A 73 -15.56 3.65 5.14
CA MET A 73 -15.43 4.74 4.18
C MET A 73 -14.27 4.44 3.25
N GLY A 74 -14.40 4.75 1.96
CA GLY A 74 -13.33 4.46 1.01
C GLY A 74 -13.28 5.39 -0.18
N LYS A 75 -12.12 5.41 -0.84
CA LYS A 75 -11.95 5.99 -2.16
C LYS A 75 -11.91 4.90 -3.20
N PHE A 76 -12.35 5.23 -4.39
CA PHE A 76 -12.14 4.40 -5.57
C PHE A 76 -11.81 5.27 -6.78
N ILE A 77 -11.12 4.65 -7.71
CA ILE A 77 -10.89 5.17 -9.06
C ILE A 77 -11.37 4.13 -10.05
N THR A 78 -11.93 4.60 -11.16
CA THR A 78 -12.31 3.73 -12.28
C THR A 78 -11.58 4.20 -13.51
N TRP A 79 -10.78 3.30 -14.10
CA TRP A 79 -10.06 3.57 -15.34
C TRP A 79 -10.61 2.73 -16.46
N ARG A 80 -10.76 3.35 -17.63
CA ARG A 80 -11.11 2.69 -18.88
C ARG A 80 -9.84 2.31 -19.61
N ILE A 81 -9.68 1.03 -19.91
CA ILE A 81 -8.47 0.50 -20.55
C ILE A 81 -8.84 -0.02 -21.93
N LYS A 82 -8.06 0.36 -22.94
CA LYS A 82 -8.15 -0.20 -24.28
C LYS A 82 -7.57 -1.60 -24.29
N ARG A 83 -8.38 -2.58 -24.74
CA ARG A 83 -7.99 -3.98 -24.84
C ARG A 83 -6.74 -4.18 -25.69
N GLY A 84 -6.04 -5.29 -25.44
CA GLY A 84 -4.83 -5.66 -26.16
C GLY A 84 -3.58 -5.16 -25.45
N ARG A 85 -3.64 -4.97 -24.13
CA ARG A 85 -2.48 -4.63 -23.32
C ARG A 85 -1.62 -5.85 -23.09
N SER A 86 -0.32 -5.71 -23.30
CA SER A 86 0.65 -6.72 -22.91
C SER A 86 0.67 -6.91 -21.40
N TYR A 87 1.20 -8.05 -20.97
CA TYR A 87 1.30 -8.38 -19.55
C TYR A 87 2.08 -7.33 -18.74
N PHE A 88 3.13 -6.73 -19.32
CA PHE A 88 3.90 -5.67 -18.69
C PHE A 88 3.10 -4.36 -18.55
N GLU A 89 2.34 -3.98 -19.58
CA GLU A 89 1.48 -2.81 -19.52
C GLU A 89 0.39 -2.98 -18.47
N ARG A 90 -0.26 -4.15 -18.38
CA ARG A 90 -1.27 -4.45 -17.36
C ARG A 90 -0.73 -4.23 -15.93
N ARG A 91 0.49 -4.70 -15.66
CA ARG A 91 1.18 -4.50 -14.37
C ARG A 91 1.53 -3.02 -14.13
N SER A 92 1.99 -2.33 -15.17
CA SER A 92 2.29 -0.90 -15.13
C SER A 92 1.05 -0.06 -14.82
N ILE A 93 -0.09 -0.40 -15.43
CA ILE A 93 -1.40 0.22 -15.18
C ILE A 93 -1.85 -0.06 -13.75
N ALA A 94 -1.77 -1.32 -13.28
CA ALA A 94 -2.12 -1.68 -11.91
C ALA A 94 -1.28 -0.91 -10.88
N LEU A 95 0.03 -0.76 -11.11
CA LEU A 95 0.92 0.02 -10.23
C LEU A 95 0.49 1.49 -10.21
N ALA A 96 0.19 2.08 -11.36
CA ALA A 96 -0.27 3.46 -11.43
C ALA A 96 -1.62 3.65 -10.73
N MET A 97 -2.57 2.73 -10.89
CA MET A 97 -3.85 2.77 -10.18
C MET A 97 -3.64 2.76 -8.66
N MET A 98 -2.81 1.84 -8.15
CA MET A 98 -2.46 1.77 -6.73
C MET A 98 -1.86 3.09 -6.23
N MET A 99 -0.83 3.60 -6.92
CA MET A 99 -0.14 4.83 -6.54
C MET A 99 -1.02 6.09 -6.66
N SER A 100 -1.95 6.11 -7.62
CA SER A 100 -2.90 7.20 -7.79
C SER A 100 -3.99 7.19 -6.72
N LEU A 101 -4.49 6.02 -6.34
CA LEU A 101 -5.51 5.91 -5.31
C LEU A 101 -4.93 6.24 -3.92
N ALA A 102 -3.73 5.74 -3.61
CA ALA A 102 -3.05 6.03 -2.36
C ALA A 102 -2.95 7.55 -2.11
N ARG A 103 -2.47 8.31 -3.10
CA ARG A 103 -2.40 9.79 -3.01
C ARG A 103 -3.74 10.48 -2.77
N LYS A 104 -4.84 9.92 -3.29
CA LYS A 104 -6.20 10.46 -3.07
C LYS A 104 -6.76 10.09 -1.71
N PHE A 105 -6.44 8.88 -1.24
CA PHE A 105 -6.83 8.41 0.09
C PHE A 105 -6.16 9.22 1.19
N GLU A 106 -4.92 9.66 0.97
CA GLU A 106 -4.23 10.63 1.82
C GLU A 106 -5.00 11.94 1.95
N GLY A 107 -5.45 12.50 0.83
CA GLY A 107 -6.25 13.73 0.81
C GLY A 107 -7.56 13.58 1.57
N LEU A 108 -8.22 12.42 1.47
CA LEU A 108 -9.44 12.13 2.24
C LEU A 108 -9.15 12.06 3.74
N GLN A 109 -8.09 11.35 4.12
CA GLN A 109 -7.65 11.23 5.53
C GLN A 109 -7.24 12.57 6.15
N ALA A 110 -6.63 13.45 5.36
CA ALA A 110 -6.27 14.80 5.78
C ALA A 110 -7.47 15.76 5.87
N SER A 111 -8.63 15.41 5.30
CA SER A 111 -9.80 16.29 5.21
C SER A 111 -10.67 16.28 6.47
N PHE A 112 -11.27 17.43 6.77
CA PHE A 112 -12.26 17.59 7.85
C PHE A 112 -13.60 16.96 7.42
N PRO A 113 -14.33 16.24 8.31
CA PRO A 113 -14.08 16.05 9.75
C PRO A 113 -13.27 14.79 10.09
N ILE A 114 -12.77 14.06 9.08
CA ILE A 114 -12.08 12.77 9.26
C ILE A 114 -10.80 12.97 10.09
N ASN A 115 -10.04 14.02 9.83
CA ASN A 115 -8.85 14.40 10.60
C ASN A 115 -9.13 14.80 12.07
N CYS A 116 -10.36 15.16 12.42
CA CYS A 116 -10.75 15.53 13.79
C CYS A 116 -11.25 14.34 14.61
N VAL A 117 -11.82 13.33 13.95
CA VAL A 117 -12.37 12.12 14.58
C VAL A 117 -11.33 10.98 14.59
N THR A 118 -10.39 11.00 13.65
CA THR A 118 -9.36 9.98 13.48
C THR A 118 -7.97 10.63 13.43
N ASP A 119 -6.99 10.06 14.14
CA ASP A 119 -5.59 10.54 14.20
C ASP A 119 -4.78 10.21 12.91
N SER A 120 -5.44 10.07 11.75
CA SER A 120 -4.87 9.29 10.64
C SER A 120 -4.79 10.04 9.32
N GLY A 121 -3.56 10.45 8.98
CA GLY A 121 -2.95 10.29 7.65
C GLY A 121 -2.01 9.07 7.64
N PHE A 122 -1.54 8.63 6.47
CA PHE A 122 -0.65 7.47 6.30
C PHE A 122 0.47 7.39 7.36
N SER A 123 0.57 6.23 7.98
CA SER A 123 1.69 5.88 8.86
C SER A 123 2.95 5.65 8.03
N GLY A 124 4.11 5.71 8.68
CA GLY A 124 5.42 5.67 8.01
C GLY A 124 5.67 4.43 7.15
N GLU A 125 5.02 3.32 7.50
CA GLU A 125 5.10 2.00 6.87
C GLU A 125 4.08 1.75 5.77
N ASP A 126 2.95 2.49 5.71
CA ASP A 126 1.78 2.08 4.92
C ASP A 126 2.11 1.97 3.43
N LEU A 127 2.59 3.06 2.81
CA LEU A 127 2.85 3.12 1.37
C LEU A 127 3.97 2.17 0.92
N VAL A 128 5.02 2.02 1.73
CA VAL A 128 6.13 1.10 1.41
C VAL A 128 5.68 -0.35 1.57
N SER A 129 4.76 -0.64 2.51
CA SER A 129 4.16 -1.97 2.68
C SER A 129 3.23 -2.33 1.52
N ASP A 130 2.35 -1.40 1.10
CA ASP A 130 1.50 -1.58 -0.07
C ASP A 130 2.34 -1.82 -1.34
N LEU A 131 3.41 -1.04 -1.54
CA LEU A 131 4.34 -1.23 -2.66
C LEU A 131 5.07 -2.57 -2.60
N LEU A 132 5.51 -3.00 -1.41
CA LEU A 132 6.07 -4.33 -1.23
C LEU A 132 5.06 -5.41 -1.60
N GLY A 133 3.79 -5.25 -1.20
CA GLY A 133 2.69 -6.12 -1.58
C GLY A 133 2.53 -6.25 -3.09
N PHE A 134 2.57 -5.13 -3.82
CA PHE A 134 2.57 -5.13 -5.28
C PHE A 134 3.71 -5.97 -5.87
N TYR A 135 4.95 -5.72 -5.45
CA TYR A 135 6.11 -6.42 -5.99
C TYR A 135 6.18 -7.89 -5.59
N ARG A 136 5.61 -8.26 -4.44
CA ARG A 136 5.41 -9.67 -4.04
C ARG A 136 4.47 -10.41 -4.97
N VAL A 137 3.45 -9.73 -5.49
CA VAL A 137 2.51 -10.33 -6.45
C VAL A 137 3.13 -10.43 -7.84
N VAL A 138 3.87 -9.40 -8.27
CA VAL A 138 4.25 -9.22 -9.67
C VAL A 138 5.63 -9.80 -10.00
N THR A 139 6.57 -9.78 -9.06
CA THR A 139 7.97 -10.08 -9.34
C THR A 139 8.60 -11.11 -8.42
N MET A 140 8.49 -10.94 -7.10
CA MET A 140 9.25 -11.72 -6.13
C MET A 140 8.37 -12.10 -4.93
N PRO A 141 7.74 -13.29 -4.94
CA PRO A 141 6.79 -13.70 -3.89
C PRO A 141 7.32 -13.64 -2.45
N ASN A 142 8.60 -13.98 -2.26
CA ASN A 142 9.26 -14.00 -0.96
C ASN A 142 10.56 -13.18 -0.96
N PRO A 143 10.49 -11.84 -0.82
CA PRO A 143 11.66 -10.97 -0.89
C PRO A 143 12.37 -10.81 0.46
N PHE A 144 11.85 -11.39 1.55
CA PHE A 144 12.26 -11.03 2.91
C PHE A 144 13.73 -11.31 3.20
N GLU A 145 14.35 -12.31 2.59
CA GLU A 145 15.80 -12.53 2.72
C GLU A 145 16.61 -11.31 2.24
N LEU A 146 16.19 -10.68 1.14
CA LEU A 146 16.82 -9.46 0.61
C LEU A 146 16.52 -8.23 1.49
N LEU A 147 15.40 -8.24 2.20
CA LEU A 147 14.98 -7.11 3.04
C LEU A 147 15.71 -7.07 4.38
N ARG A 148 16.34 -8.17 4.80
CA ARG A 148 17.08 -8.30 6.06
C ARG A 148 16.20 -7.93 7.27
N PRO A 149 15.16 -8.73 7.58
CA PRO A 149 14.32 -8.51 8.73
C PRO A 149 15.13 -8.73 10.02
N VAL A 150 14.97 -7.84 10.98
CA VAL A 150 15.67 -7.93 12.27
C VAL A 150 14.87 -8.76 13.27
N ASN A 151 15.53 -9.26 14.32
CA ASN A 151 14.83 -9.95 15.40
C ASN A 151 13.91 -8.99 16.18
N LYS A 152 12.99 -9.55 16.96
CA LYS A 152 11.99 -8.76 17.70
C LYS A 152 12.61 -7.75 18.67
N ALA A 153 13.68 -8.11 19.37
CA ALA A 153 14.33 -7.22 20.34
C ALA A 153 14.91 -5.98 19.66
N GLU A 154 15.55 -6.16 18.50
CA GLU A 154 16.10 -5.07 17.68
C GLU A 154 15.01 -4.15 17.10
N ALA A 155 13.87 -4.72 16.71
CA ALA A 155 12.72 -3.94 16.28
C ALA A 155 12.14 -3.12 17.44
N LEU A 156 11.95 -3.75 18.60
CA LEU A 156 11.45 -3.08 19.81
C LEU A 156 12.38 -1.96 20.27
N LYS A 157 13.70 -2.15 20.21
CA LYS A 157 14.70 -1.11 20.52
C LYS A 157 14.45 0.17 19.71
N ARG A 158 14.23 0.04 18.40
CA ARG A 158 13.92 1.18 17.51
C ARG A 158 12.57 1.81 17.84
N TRP A 159 11.56 0.99 18.12
CA TRP A 159 10.25 1.47 18.51
C TRP A 159 10.30 2.28 19.81
N ASP A 160 11.00 1.77 20.82
CA ASP A 160 11.06 2.38 22.15
C ASP A 160 11.89 3.67 22.14
N TYR A 161 12.90 3.77 21.25
CA TYR A 161 13.71 4.97 21.08
C TYR A 161 13.04 6.05 20.21
N TYR A 162 12.56 5.70 19.00
CA TYR A 162 12.01 6.66 18.04
C TYR A 162 10.50 6.90 18.20
N GLY A 163 9.83 6.10 19.03
CA GLY A 163 8.40 6.17 19.25
C GLY A 163 7.57 5.39 18.23
N LYS A 164 6.26 5.58 18.33
CA LYS A 164 5.26 4.86 17.52
C LYS A 164 5.40 5.22 16.06
N ILE A 165 5.37 4.23 15.16
CA ILE A 165 5.48 4.48 13.71
C ILE A 165 4.35 5.37 13.17
N GLY A 166 3.15 5.32 13.77
CA GLY A 166 2.02 6.20 13.44
C GLY A 166 2.28 7.70 13.61
N SER A 167 3.25 8.06 14.46
CA SER A 167 3.70 9.44 14.66
C SER A 167 4.65 9.92 13.55
N TRP A 168 5.14 9.02 12.70
CA TRP A 168 6.00 9.33 11.55
C TRP A 168 5.16 9.26 10.28
N LYS A 169 4.97 10.40 9.61
CA LYS A 169 4.22 10.44 8.35
C LYS A 169 5.15 10.23 7.17
N ASN A 170 4.79 9.31 6.27
CA ASN A 170 5.52 9.07 5.03
C ASN A 170 4.56 9.11 3.84
N HIS A 171 4.57 10.24 3.15
CA HIS A 171 3.75 10.50 1.95
C HIS A 171 4.41 10.04 0.65
N SER A 172 5.50 9.26 0.76
CA SER A 172 6.25 8.75 -0.37
C SER A 172 6.31 7.23 -0.33
N PHE A 173 6.48 6.62 -1.49
CA PHE A 173 6.74 5.18 -1.61
C PHE A 173 8.20 4.79 -1.28
N LEU A 174 9.01 5.74 -0.81
CA LEU A 174 10.38 5.46 -0.38
C LEU A 174 10.39 4.98 1.07
N PRO A 175 11.30 4.04 1.41
CA PRO A 175 11.48 3.58 2.78
C PRO A 175 11.77 4.72 3.75
N LEU A 176 11.26 4.60 4.98
CA LEU A 176 11.72 5.39 6.12
C LEU A 176 12.52 4.48 7.06
N LEU A 177 13.83 4.72 7.12
CA LEU A 177 14.77 3.90 7.88
C LEU A 177 15.03 4.53 9.25
N PHE A 178 15.06 3.67 10.27
CA PHE A 178 15.32 3.98 11.67
C PHE A 178 16.65 3.34 12.08
N PRO A 179 17.74 4.13 12.12
CA PRO A 179 19.05 3.63 12.52
C PRO A 179 19.03 2.91 13.87
N ASP A 180 19.97 2.01 14.11
CA ASP A 180 20.10 1.38 15.43
C ASP A 180 20.53 2.46 16.46
N PRO A 181 19.73 2.75 17.49
CA PRO A 181 20.03 3.84 18.42
C PRO A 181 21.24 3.55 19.32
N GLU A 182 21.63 2.29 19.52
CA GLU A 182 22.84 1.96 20.30
C GLU A 182 24.11 2.12 19.46
N LYS A 183 24.03 1.79 18.17
CA LYS A 183 25.19 1.91 17.26
C LYS A 183 25.35 3.33 16.72
N PHE A 184 24.24 4.04 16.56
CA PHE A 184 24.17 5.37 15.96
C PHE A 184 23.29 6.31 16.81
N PRO A 185 23.73 6.68 18.04
CA PRO A 185 22.91 7.38 19.01
C PRO A 185 22.43 8.77 18.58
N ASN A 186 23.12 9.40 17.62
CA ASN A 186 22.76 10.71 17.09
C ASN A 186 22.07 10.64 15.72
N ALA A 187 21.86 9.44 15.18
CA ALA A 187 21.29 9.29 13.85
C ALA A 187 19.77 9.44 13.87
N ARG A 188 19.28 10.27 12.96
CA ARG A 188 17.85 10.54 12.77
C ARG A 188 17.25 9.59 11.73
N PRO A 189 15.93 9.32 11.80
CA PRO A 189 15.24 8.62 10.74
C PRO A 189 15.45 9.29 9.39
N ARG A 190 15.66 8.50 8.34
CA ARG A 190 16.03 9.00 7.01
C ARG A 190 15.37 8.20 5.90
N ARG A 191 15.21 8.81 4.73
CA ARG A 191 14.72 8.10 3.55
C ARG A 191 15.76 7.10 3.05
N GLY A 192 15.29 5.91 2.70
CA GLY A 192 16.07 4.88 2.02
C GLY A 192 15.85 4.88 0.51
N PHE A 193 16.54 3.97 -0.17
CA PHE A 193 16.33 3.68 -1.59
C PHE A 193 15.54 2.38 -1.73
N LEU A 194 14.75 2.28 -2.80
CA LEU A 194 14.07 1.04 -3.13
C LEU A 194 15.08 0.01 -3.66
N PRO A 195 14.99 -1.27 -3.21
CA PRO A 195 15.81 -2.33 -3.78
C PRO A 195 15.44 -2.58 -5.24
N ASN A 196 16.39 -3.08 -6.03
CA ASN A 196 16.24 -3.23 -7.49
C ASN A 196 14.94 -3.95 -7.90
N PHE A 197 14.55 -5.01 -7.19
CA PHE A 197 13.33 -5.76 -7.52
C PHE A 197 12.06 -4.87 -7.43
N MET A 198 12.04 -3.87 -6.54
CA MET A 198 10.96 -2.89 -6.38
C MET A 198 11.05 -1.71 -7.35
N THR A 199 11.87 -1.82 -8.40
CA THR A 199 11.99 -0.80 -9.44
C THR A 199 11.80 -1.36 -10.86
N THR A 200 11.53 -2.66 -10.96
CA THR A 200 11.39 -3.43 -12.22
C THR A 200 10.13 -3.07 -13.01
N VAL A 201 9.10 -2.54 -12.35
CA VAL A 201 7.87 -2.06 -13.01
C VAL A 201 7.78 -0.55 -12.79
N LYS A 202 7.55 0.19 -13.87
CA LYS A 202 7.27 1.62 -13.78
C LYS A 202 5.76 1.85 -13.83
N PRO A 203 5.22 2.79 -13.04
CA PRO A 203 3.80 3.12 -13.12
C PRO A 203 3.49 3.68 -14.51
N TRP A 204 2.34 3.28 -15.05
CA TRP A 204 1.80 3.83 -16.28
C TRP A 204 1.72 5.36 -16.22
N ASN A 205 2.14 6.02 -17.30
CA ASN A 205 2.22 7.48 -17.38
C ASN A 205 1.63 8.06 -18.68
N ASP A 206 1.19 7.22 -19.62
CA ASP A 206 0.63 7.67 -20.89
C ASP A 206 -0.90 7.73 -20.85
N PHE A 207 -1.42 8.91 -20.50
CA PHE A 207 -2.86 9.19 -20.50
C PHE A 207 -3.34 9.92 -21.77
N HIS A 208 -2.46 10.15 -22.75
CA HIS A 208 -2.77 10.94 -23.94
C HIS A 208 -3.04 10.06 -25.17
N SER A 209 -2.47 8.85 -25.23
CA SER A 209 -2.67 7.91 -26.34
C SER A 209 -4.09 7.31 -26.43
N GLY A 210 -4.92 7.53 -25.42
CA GLY A 210 -6.23 6.89 -25.31
C GLY A 210 -6.17 5.41 -24.89
N ILE A 211 -4.99 4.88 -24.54
CA ILE A 211 -4.85 3.51 -24.02
C ILE A 211 -5.48 3.39 -22.63
N VAL A 212 -5.28 4.39 -21.79
CA VAL A 212 -5.90 4.49 -20.45
C VAL A 212 -6.61 5.83 -20.34
N GLY A 213 -7.91 5.77 -20.08
CA GLY A 213 -8.75 6.92 -19.74
C GLY A 213 -9.21 6.87 -18.29
N ILE A 214 -9.42 8.02 -17.67
CA ILE A 214 -9.99 8.11 -16.32
C ILE A 214 -11.51 8.23 -16.44
N ALA A 215 -12.23 7.16 -16.08
CA ALA A 215 -13.70 7.16 -16.07
C ALA A 215 -14.26 7.76 -14.77
N SER A 216 -13.60 7.51 -13.63
CA SER A 216 -13.86 8.18 -12.36
C SER A 216 -12.54 8.49 -11.66
N ALA A 217 -12.34 9.77 -11.38
CA ALA A 217 -11.10 10.28 -10.80
C ALA A 217 -11.11 10.29 -9.26
N ASP A 218 -12.25 10.42 -8.59
CA ASP A 218 -12.26 10.59 -7.12
C ASP A 218 -13.55 10.11 -6.47
N GLY A 219 -13.95 8.89 -6.80
CA GLY A 219 -15.11 8.26 -6.20
C GLY A 219 -14.94 8.07 -4.69
N SER A 220 -15.96 8.41 -3.92
CA SER A 220 -15.99 8.19 -2.46
C SER A 220 -17.22 7.35 -2.11
N TYR A 221 -17.11 6.46 -1.13
CA TYR A 221 -18.24 5.68 -0.65
C TYR A 221 -18.25 5.55 0.87
N ILE A 222 -19.44 5.30 1.41
CA ILE A 222 -19.70 5.02 2.82
C ILE A 222 -20.63 3.79 2.86
N ASP A 223 -20.29 2.78 3.64
CA ASP A 223 -21.06 1.54 3.79
C ASP A 223 -21.02 1.02 5.24
N LYS A 224 -21.91 0.08 5.60
CA LYS A 224 -21.90 -0.60 6.90
C LYS A 224 -20.71 -1.56 6.99
N ALA A 225 -19.95 -1.50 8.09
CA ALA A 225 -18.74 -2.32 8.27
C ALA A 225 -19.01 -3.84 8.36
N LYS A 226 -20.22 -4.27 8.72
CA LYS A 226 -20.67 -5.67 8.68
C LYS A 226 -21.90 -5.81 7.76
N GLY A 227 -21.82 -6.74 6.80
CA GLY A 227 -22.94 -7.09 5.91
C GLY A 227 -23.25 -6.06 4.81
N GLY A 228 -22.43 -5.02 4.68
CA GLY A 228 -22.49 -4.08 3.55
C GLY A 228 -21.98 -4.74 2.27
N SER A 229 -22.80 -4.73 1.23
CA SER A 229 -22.37 -5.00 -0.15
C SER A 229 -21.88 -3.68 -0.74
N LEU A 230 -20.59 -3.60 -1.06
CA LEU A 230 -20.06 -2.47 -1.81
C LEU A 230 -20.93 -2.30 -3.06
N PRO A 231 -21.44 -1.10 -3.38
CA PRO A 231 -22.35 -0.87 -4.51
C PRO A 231 -21.71 -1.14 -5.89
N TYR A 232 -20.45 -1.57 -5.92
CA TYR A 232 -19.66 -1.84 -7.12
C TYR A 232 -18.94 -3.21 -7.07
N ALA A 233 -19.41 -4.14 -6.23
CA ALA A 233 -18.93 -5.53 -6.21
C ALA A 233 -19.49 -6.34 -7.39
#